data_AF-A0A3A3FRL8-F1
#
_entry.id   AF-A0A3A3FRL8-F1
#
_cell.length_a   1.000
_cell.length_b   1.000
_cell.length_c   1.000
_cell.angle_alpha   90.00
_cell.angle_beta   90.00
_cell.angle_gamma   90.00
#
_symmetry.space_group_name_H-M   'P 1'
#
loop_
_entity.id
_entity.type
_entity.pdbx_description
1 polymer ?
#
loop_
_entity_poly.entity_id
_entity_poly.type
_entity_poly.pdbx_seq_one_letter_code
_entity_poly.pdbx_strand_id
1 'polypeptide(L)'
;MIKESRERSVAYGLTESAIPDFSSVSRTDLTLAIEQNRVLHTHALPVMETLYEQIINTHNMVILTDAHGLIVHTLGDDDFLEKANRVALQPGVAWSEQSKGTNAIGTAIAEQAPAQVHANEHYLIANHFLTCSAAPIFDSEGSVIGVLDVTGDQNSFHKHTMGLVRMSAQMIENQVFSAAYQDAITLHFHSRPEFIGTLMEGIAAFTQGGRFLSATAVACSSSACHSPR
;
A
#
# COMPACT_ATOMS: atom_id res chain seq x y z
N MET A 1 3.40 9.42 14.33
CA MET A 1 2.39 9.05 13.31
C MET A 1 1.08 9.84 13.43
N ILE A 2 0.03 9.38 14.15
CA ILE A 2 -1.32 10.02 14.06
C ILE A 2 -1.33 11.51 14.42
N LYS A 3 -0.64 11.90 15.50
CA LYS A 3 -0.55 13.31 15.90
C LYS A 3 0.10 14.19 14.82
N GLU A 4 1.22 13.72 14.24
CA GLU A 4 1.94 14.44 13.18
C GLU A 4 1.10 14.53 11.89
N SER A 5 0.39 13.45 11.53
CA SER A 5 -0.58 13.45 10.44
C SER A 5 -1.69 14.49 10.64
N ARG A 6 -2.21 14.61 11.87
CA ARG A 6 -3.23 15.63 12.19
C ARG A 6 -2.67 17.05 12.09
N GLU A 7 -1.42 17.27 12.52
CA GLU A 7 -0.73 18.55 12.35
C GLU A 7 -0.55 18.91 10.87
N ARG A 8 -0.16 17.95 10.02
CA ARG A 8 -0.11 18.14 8.55
C ARG A 8 -1.48 18.44 7.96
N SER A 9 -2.52 17.73 8.39
CA SER A 9 -3.90 17.96 7.94
C SER A 9 -4.37 19.39 8.22
N VAL A 10 -4.04 19.93 9.40
CA VAL A 10 -4.30 21.33 9.74
C VAL A 10 -3.48 22.28 8.86
N ALA A 11 -2.20 21.96 8.61
CA ALA A 11 -1.34 22.76 7.74
C ALA A 11 -1.82 22.80 6.27
N TYR A 12 -2.51 21.75 5.79
CA TYR A 12 -3.18 21.74 4.49
C TYR A 12 -4.48 22.57 4.46
N GLY A 13 -4.91 23.14 5.59
CA GLY A 13 -6.10 23.98 5.69
C GLY A 13 -7.40 23.20 5.82
N LEU A 14 -7.34 21.92 6.17
CA LEU A 14 -8.53 21.11 6.39
C LEU A 14 -9.18 21.44 7.74
N THR A 15 -10.48 21.15 7.85
CA THR A 15 -11.24 21.19 9.10
C THR A 15 -11.91 19.83 9.29
N GLU A 16 -12.02 19.33 10.53
CA GLU A 16 -12.58 17.99 10.80
C GLU A 16 -14.02 17.81 10.28
N SER A 17 -14.81 18.89 10.23
CA SER A 17 -16.18 18.90 9.72
C SER A 17 -16.28 19.22 8.22
N ALA A 18 -15.16 19.30 7.50
CA ALA A 18 -15.19 19.55 6.06
C ALA A 18 -15.91 18.42 5.33
N ILE A 19 -16.68 18.78 4.31
CA ILE A 19 -17.26 17.80 3.38
C ILE A 19 -16.10 17.32 2.49
N PRO A 20 -15.74 16.02 2.51
CA PRO A 20 -14.62 15.54 1.72
C PRO A 20 -14.91 15.72 0.22
N ASP A 21 -13.90 16.13 -0.56
CA ASP A 21 -14.06 16.17 -2.02
C ASP A 21 -14.10 14.76 -2.61
N PHE A 22 -15.26 14.34 -3.07
CA PHE A 22 -15.47 13.01 -3.67
C PHE A 22 -15.27 13.00 -5.19
N SER A 23 -14.70 14.07 -5.75
CA SER A 23 -14.39 14.13 -7.17
C SER A 23 -13.44 13.00 -7.56
N SER A 24 -13.84 12.24 -8.59
CA SER A 24 -12.95 11.31 -9.26
C SER A 24 -12.32 12.00 -10.47
N VAL A 25 -11.08 11.64 -10.78
CA VAL A 25 -10.45 12.05 -12.03
C VAL A 25 -11.23 11.50 -13.23
N SER A 26 -11.02 12.10 -14.40
CA SER A 26 -11.69 11.62 -15.61
C SER A 26 -11.31 10.16 -15.92
N ARG A 27 -12.16 9.44 -16.68
CA ARG A 27 -11.83 8.07 -17.11
C ARG A 27 -10.52 7.99 -17.88
N THR A 28 -10.21 9.02 -18.66
CA THR A 28 -8.97 9.13 -19.43
C THR A 28 -7.78 9.27 -18.48
N ASP A 29 -7.88 10.15 -17.48
CA ASP A 29 -6.81 10.34 -16.49
C ASP A 29 -6.61 9.09 -15.61
N LEU A 30 -7.70 8.41 -15.23
CA LEU A 30 -7.58 7.13 -14.50
C LEU A 30 -6.90 6.06 -15.34
N THR A 31 -7.24 5.96 -16.63
CA THR A 31 -6.59 5.00 -17.55
C THR A 31 -5.10 5.32 -17.69
N LEU A 32 -4.75 6.61 -17.81
CA LEU A 32 -3.37 7.05 -17.85
C LEU A 32 -2.63 6.74 -16.54
N ALA A 33 -3.26 6.97 -15.39
CA ALA A 33 -2.68 6.65 -14.09
C ALA A 33 -2.44 5.13 -13.94
N ILE A 34 -3.38 4.29 -14.38
CA ILE A 34 -3.19 2.83 -14.37
C ILE A 34 -2.03 2.42 -15.30
N GLU A 35 -1.90 3.02 -16.48
CA GLU A 35 -0.79 2.72 -17.39
C GLU A 35 0.56 3.20 -16.83
N GLN A 36 0.61 4.37 -16.22
CA GLN A 36 1.80 4.89 -15.53
C GLN A 36 2.23 3.97 -14.38
N ASN A 37 1.26 3.34 -13.71
CA ASN A 37 1.48 2.41 -12.61
C ASN A 37 1.38 0.94 -13.05
N ARG A 38 1.55 0.65 -14.36
CA ARG A 38 1.24 -0.67 -14.92
C ARG A 38 2.00 -1.81 -14.25
N VAL A 39 3.30 -1.64 -14.00
CA VAL A 39 4.12 -2.66 -13.33
C VAL A 39 3.55 -2.96 -11.93
N LEU A 40 3.30 -1.93 -11.13
CA LEU A 40 2.69 -2.07 -9.82
C LEU A 40 1.32 -2.78 -9.93
N HIS A 41 0.42 -2.26 -10.77
CA HIS A 41 -0.94 -2.78 -10.89
C HIS A 41 -0.96 -4.25 -11.34
N THR A 42 -0.15 -4.63 -12.34
CA THR A 42 -0.07 -6.00 -12.84
C THR A 42 0.40 -6.98 -11.76
N HIS A 43 1.40 -6.61 -10.95
CA HIS A 43 1.95 -7.49 -9.91
C HIS A 43 1.19 -7.41 -8.58
N ALA A 44 0.46 -6.33 -8.33
CA ALA A 44 -0.39 -6.21 -7.16
C ALA A 44 -1.66 -7.06 -7.24
N LEU A 45 -2.28 -7.13 -8.43
CA LEU A 45 -3.61 -7.70 -8.58
C LEU A 45 -3.75 -9.14 -8.04
N PRO A 46 -2.86 -10.12 -8.36
CA PRO A 46 -3.00 -11.48 -7.82
C PRO A 46 -2.82 -11.56 -6.29
N VAL A 47 -1.99 -10.67 -5.73
CA VAL A 47 -1.78 -10.58 -4.28
C VAL A 47 -3.00 -9.95 -3.60
N MET A 48 -3.60 -8.94 -4.21
CA MET A 48 -4.85 -8.34 -3.73
C MET A 48 -5.99 -9.36 -3.73
N GLU A 49 -6.12 -10.18 -4.79
CA GLU A 49 -7.10 -11.26 -4.86
C GLU A 49 -6.90 -12.27 -3.73
N THR A 50 -5.65 -12.73 -3.52
CA THR A 50 -5.31 -13.64 -2.41
C THR A 50 -5.61 -13.04 -1.05
N LEU A 51 -5.28 -11.76 -0.84
CA LEU A 51 -5.56 -11.04 0.40
C LEU A 51 -7.08 -10.91 0.62
N TYR A 52 -7.82 -10.57 -0.43
CA TYR A 52 -9.27 -10.45 -0.38
C TYR A 52 -9.93 -11.77 0.03
N GLU A 53 -9.48 -12.91 -0.51
CA GLU A 53 -9.98 -14.24 -0.11
C GLU A 53 -9.79 -14.52 1.39
N GLN A 54 -8.76 -13.97 2.04
CA GLN A 54 -8.54 -14.14 3.49
C GLN A 54 -9.48 -13.29 4.35
N ILE A 55 -10.08 -12.25 3.78
CA ILE A 55 -10.92 -11.27 4.49
C ILE A 55 -12.34 -11.18 3.94
N ILE A 56 -12.72 -12.01 2.97
CA ILE A 56 -14.07 -12.00 2.40
C ILE A 56 -15.14 -12.25 3.48
N ASN A 57 -16.32 -11.65 3.33
CA ASN A 57 -17.43 -11.70 4.30
C ASN A 57 -17.11 -11.08 5.67
N THR A 58 -16.12 -10.19 5.75
CA THR A 58 -15.79 -9.46 6.98
C THR A 58 -16.15 -7.98 6.91
N HIS A 59 -16.86 -7.55 5.86
CA HIS A 59 -17.22 -6.15 5.60
C HIS A 59 -15.97 -5.27 5.42
N ASN A 60 -15.02 -5.77 4.65
CA ASN A 60 -13.77 -5.10 4.32
C ASN A 60 -13.58 -5.05 2.79
N MET A 61 -12.70 -4.16 2.36
CA MET A 61 -12.21 -4.07 0.98
C MET A 61 -10.70 -3.88 0.95
N VAL A 62 -10.08 -4.38 -0.10
CA VAL A 62 -8.67 -4.18 -0.45
C VAL A 62 -8.58 -3.06 -1.48
N ILE A 63 -7.68 -2.11 -1.25
CA ILE A 63 -7.48 -0.92 -2.06
C ILE A 63 -6.02 -0.85 -2.46
N LEU A 64 -5.77 -0.55 -3.74
CA LEU A 64 -4.45 -0.20 -4.25
C LEU A 64 -4.46 1.24 -4.72
N THR A 65 -3.46 2.00 -4.28
CA THR A 65 -3.22 3.37 -4.72
C THR A 65 -1.85 3.52 -5.37
N ASP A 66 -1.69 4.56 -6.18
CA ASP A 66 -0.37 5.02 -6.63
C ASP A 66 0.40 5.73 -5.50
N ALA A 67 1.62 6.17 -5.80
CA ALA A 67 2.50 6.87 -4.86
C ALA A 67 1.94 8.20 -4.31
N HIS A 68 0.90 8.75 -4.94
CA HIS A 68 0.25 9.99 -4.54
C HIS A 68 -1.08 9.76 -3.81
N GLY A 69 -1.48 8.50 -3.63
CA GLY A 69 -2.72 8.12 -2.96
C GLY A 69 -3.95 8.19 -3.87
N LEU A 70 -3.79 8.22 -5.20
CA LEU A 70 -4.90 8.03 -6.13
C LEU A 70 -5.26 6.56 -6.15
N ILE A 71 -6.52 6.22 -5.88
CA ILE A 71 -6.99 4.84 -5.95
C ILE A 71 -6.95 4.38 -7.42
N VAL A 72 -6.23 3.29 -7.68
CA VAL A 72 -6.12 2.68 -9.02
C VAL A 72 -6.90 1.37 -9.13
N HIS A 73 -7.12 0.68 -8.01
CA HIS A 73 -7.87 -0.57 -7.97
C HIS A 73 -8.53 -0.82 -6.61
N THR A 74 -9.67 -1.52 -6.61
CA THR A 74 -10.42 -1.90 -5.39
C THR A 74 -11.04 -3.28 -5.54
N LEU A 75 -11.00 -4.11 -4.49
CA LEU A 75 -11.72 -5.39 -4.37
C LEU A 75 -12.49 -5.39 -3.05
N GLY A 76 -13.79 -5.67 -3.03
CA GLY A 76 -14.56 -5.62 -1.78
C GLY A 76 -15.93 -6.30 -1.88
N ASP A 77 -16.51 -6.61 -0.71
CA ASP A 77 -17.86 -7.17 -0.59
C ASP A 77 -18.91 -6.14 -1.08
N ASP A 78 -19.91 -6.57 -1.87
CA ASP A 78 -20.98 -5.69 -2.41
C ASP A 78 -21.67 -4.85 -1.33
N ASP A 79 -21.93 -5.44 -0.15
CA ASP A 79 -22.58 -4.79 0.98
C ASP A 79 -21.71 -3.69 1.62
N PHE A 80 -20.38 -3.84 1.59
CA PHE A 80 -19.47 -2.80 2.06
C PHE A 80 -19.22 -1.75 0.98
N LEU A 81 -19.23 -2.12 -0.30
CA LEU A 81 -19.08 -1.18 -1.42
C LEU A 81 -20.12 -0.04 -1.36
N GLU A 82 -21.36 -0.32 -0.94
CA GLU A 82 -22.37 0.74 -0.78
C GLU A 82 -21.99 1.75 0.32
N LYS A 83 -21.45 1.29 1.45
CA LYS A 83 -20.95 2.18 2.53
C LYS A 83 -19.68 2.91 2.11
N ALA A 84 -18.76 2.22 1.44
CA ALA A 84 -17.49 2.74 0.96
C ALA A 84 -17.70 3.83 -0.12
N ASN A 85 -18.75 3.70 -0.94
CA ASN A 85 -19.16 4.73 -1.89
C ASN A 85 -19.58 6.05 -1.22
N ARG A 86 -20.06 6.02 0.04
CA ARG A 86 -20.40 7.24 0.79
C ARG A 86 -19.19 8.12 1.09
N VAL A 87 -17.99 7.54 1.06
CA VAL A 87 -16.71 8.23 1.23
C VAL A 87 -15.84 8.22 -0.03
N ALA A 88 -16.38 7.72 -1.14
CA ALA A 88 -15.71 7.57 -2.42
C ALA A 88 -14.38 6.79 -2.37
N LEU A 89 -14.40 5.62 -1.72
CA LEU A 89 -13.32 4.62 -1.83
C LEU A 89 -13.45 3.85 -3.16
N GLN A 90 -13.20 4.53 -4.28
CA GLN A 90 -13.33 3.98 -5.62
C GLN A 90 -12.18 4.45 -6.52
N PRO A 91 -11.85 3.71 -7.61
CA PRO A 91 -10.83 4.12 -8.56
C PRO A 91 -11.01 5.55 -9.08
N GLY A 92 -9.91 6.30 -9.10
CA GLY A 92 -9.85 7.69 -9.54
C GLY A 92 -10.04 8.74 -8.44
N VAL A 93 -10.22 8.34 -7.17
CA VAL A 93 -10.35 9.29 -6.06
C VAL A 93 -9.04 9.37 -5.27
N ALA A 94 -8.62 10.59 -4.94
CA ALA A 94 -7.39 10.84 -4.18
C ALA A 94 -7.62 10.78 -2.66
N TRP A 95 -6.81 9.96 -1.98
CA TRP A 95 -6.81 9.72 -0.53
C TRP A 95 -5.54 10.19 0.16
N SER A 96 -4.81 11.15 -0.43
CA SER A 96 -3.70 11.83 0.24
C SER A 96 -4.16 12.59 1.49
N GLU A 97 -3.24 12.87 2.43
CA GLU A 97 -3.57 13.70 3.60
C GLU A 97 -4.00 15.13 3.20
N GLN A 98 -3.48 15.64 2.09
CA GLN A 98 -3.89 16.97 1.59
C GLN A 98 -5.37 16.99 1.17
N SER A 99 -5.89 15.88 0.66
CA SER A 99 -7.28 15.74 0.22
C SER A 99 -8.23 15.34 1.36
N LYS A 100 -7.83 14.37 2.19
CA LYS A 100 -8.72 13.69 3.15
C LYS A 100 -8.27 13.81 4.61
N GLY A 101 -7.22 14.56 4.88
CA GLY A 101 -6.57 14.62 6.19
C GLY A 101 -6.03 13.26 6.61
N THR A 102 -5.78 13.09 7.91
CA THR A 102 -5.35 11.81 8.50
C THR A 102 -6.27 10.68 8.08
N ASN A 103 -5.70 9.76 7.32
CA ASN A 103 -6.26 8.49 6.87
C ASN A 103 -5.09 7.51 6.63
N ALA A 104 -5.35 6.20 6.62
CA ALA A 104 -4.25 5.23 6.56
C ALA A 104 -3.40 5.33 5.29
N ILE A 105 -4.01 5.53 4.11
CA ILE A 105 -3.32 5.65 2.82
C ILE A 105 -2.37 6.85 2.85
N GLY A 106 -2.90 8.06 3.08
CA GLY A 106 -2.11 9.29 3.10
C GLY A 106 -1.03 9.28 4.19
N THR A 107 -1.34 8.72 5.36
CA THR A 107 -0.38 8.62 6.46
C THR A 107 0.75 7.65 6.11
N ALA A 108 0.44 6.51 5.48
CA ALA A 108 1.45 5.54 5.06
C ALA A 108 2.42 6.12 4.02
N ILE A 109 1.92 6.96 3.11
CA ILE A 109 2.75 7.70 2.14
C ILE A 109 3.66 8.69 2.86
N ALA A 110 3.09 9.55 3.72
CA ALA A 110 3.83 10.62 4.38
C ALA A 110 4.91 10.09 5.35
N GLU A 111 4.63 8.98 6.03
CA GLU A 111 5.53 8.39 7.02
C GLU A 111 6.47 7.34 6.41
N GLN A 112 6.22 6.93 5.15
CA GLN A 112 6.90 5.80 4.51
C GLN A 112 6.92 4.56 5.41
N ALA A 113 5.80 4.31 6.10
CA ALA A 113 5.65 3.24 7.07
C ALA A 113 4.21 2.74 7.13
N PRO A 114 3.96 1.47 7.52
CA PRO A 114 2.61 0.98 7.71
C PRO A 114 1.84 1.80 8.74
N ALA A 115 0.59 2.16 8.41
CA ALA A 115 -0.26 3.01 9.22
C ALA A 115 -1.62 2.34 9.46
N GLN A 116 -2.04 2.32 10.73
CA GLN A 116 -3.39 1.92 11.11
C GLN A 116 -4.12 3.18 11.60
N VAL A 117 -5.30 3.42 11.06
CA VAL A 117 -6.15 4.57 11.44
C VAL A 117 -7.55 4.04 11.73
N HIS A 118 -7.98 4.20 12.97
CA HIS A 118 -9.23 3.64 13.48
C HIS A 118 -10.20 4.73 13.91
N ALA A 119 -11.42 4.67 13.39
CA ALA A 119 -12.54 5.52 13.81
C ALA A 119 -12.18 7.02 13.87
N ASN A 120 -12.24 7.62 15.07
CA ASN A 120 -11.96 9.03 15.30
C ASN A 120 -10.47 9.41 15.15
N GLU A 121 -9.57 8.47 14.86
CA GLU A 121 -8.21 8.81 14.44
C GLU A 121 -8.19 9.44 13.06
N HIS A 122 -9.17 9.11 12.20
CA HIS A 122 -9.37 9.82 10.94
C HIS A 122 -9.60 11.31 11.21
N TYR A 123 -9.04 12.16 10.35
CA TYR A 123 -9.16 13.61 10.54
C TYR A 123 -10.57 14.12 10.23
N LEU A 124 -11.17 13.61 9.14
CA LEU A 124 -12.52 13.99 8.74
C LEU A 124 -13.56 13.14 9.47
N ILE A 125 -14.54 13.81 10.10
CA ILE A 125 -15.65 13.16 10.82
C ILE A 125 -16.42 12.22 9.91
N ALA A 126 -16.53 12.56 8.62
CA ALA A 126 -17.16 11.72 7.60
C ALA A 126 -16.53 10.31 7.51
N ASN A 127 -15.26 10.15 7.88
CA ASN A 127 -14.52 8.89 7.80
C ASN A 127 -14.49 8.12 9.14
N HIS A 128 -15.12 8.62 10.21
CA HIS A 128 -15.04 8.01 11.54
C HIS A 128 -15.70 6.62 11.66
N PHE A 129 -16.50 6.22 10.67
CA PHE A 129 -17.06 4.87 10.64
C PHE A 129 -16.08 3.82 10.10
N LEU A 130 -14.90 4.24 9.62
CA LEU A 130 -13.91 3.37 9.01
C LEU A 130 -12.86 2.88 10.01
N THR A 131 -12.30 1.73 9.70
CA THR A 131 -11.00 1.29 10.21
C THR A 131 -10.13 0.86 9.05
N CYS A 132 -8.91 1.38 9.01
CA CYS A 132 -8.03 1.24 7.84
C CYS A 132 -6.66 0.74 8.28
N SER A 133 -6.08 -0.18 7.51
CA SER A 133 -4.73 -0.71 7.69
C SER A 133 -4.00 -0.63 6.36
N ALA A 134 -3.03 0.27 6.27
CA ALA A 134 -2.28 0.53 5.04
C ALA A 134 -0.80 0.19 5.22
N ALA A 135 -0.18 -0.36 4.17
CA ALA A 135 1.25 -0.52 4.06
C ALA A 135 1.75 0.06 2.72
N PRO A 136 2.80 0.90 2.75
CA PRO A 136 3.44 1.36 1.52
C PRO A 136 4.10 0.18 0.80
N ILE A 137 4.17 0.27 -0.52
CA ILE A 137 4.87 -0.66 -1.40
C ILE A 137 6.07 0.09 -1.97
N PHE A 138 7.27 -0.47 -1.77
CA PHE A 138 8.52 0.13 -2.22
C PHE A 138 9.03 -0.51 -3.52
N ASP A 139 9.69 0.29 -4.35
CA ASP A 139 10.54 -0.24 -5.42
C ASP A 139 11.94 -0.62 -4.92
N SER A 140 12.77 -1.09 -5.85
CA SER A 140 14.15 -1.50 -5.57
C SER A 140 15.10 -0.34 -5.26
N GLU A 141 14.66 0.91 -5.42
CA GLU A 141 15.41 2.12 -5.06
C GLU A 141 14.98 2.66 -3.68
N GLY A 142 13.97 2.05 -3.06
CA GLY A 142 13.42 2.46 -1.76
C GLY A 142 12.39 3.58 -1.87
N SER A 143 11.87 3.86 -3.07
CA SER A 143 10.79 4.83 -3.27
C SER A 143 9.43 4.17 -3.10
N VAL A 144 8.48 4.87 -2.48
CA VAL A 144 7.07 4.41 -2.42
C VAL A 144 6.49 4.53 -3.82
N ILE A 145 6.04 3.41 -4.38
CA ILE A 145 5.38 3.35 -5.69
C ILE A 145 3.86 3.23 -5.58
N GLY A 146 3.37 2.86 -4.40
CA GLY A 146 1.94 2.77 -4.11
C GLY A 146 1.68 2.38 -2.66
N VAL A 147 0.40 2.23 -2.33
CA VAL A 147 -0.03 1.74 -1.01
C VAL A 147 -1.08 0.66 -1.18
N LEU A 148 -0.89 -0.45 -0.46
CA LEU A 148 -1.92 -1.46 -0.23
C LEU A 148 -2.66 -1.12 1.06
N ASP A 149 -3.98 -1.04 1.00
CA ASP A 149 -4.82 -0.74 2.15
C ASP A 149 -5.96 -1.76 2.27
N VAL A 150 -6.29 -2.11 3.51
CA VAL A 150 -7.52 -2.80 3.84
C VAL A 150 -8.37 -1.88 4.70
N THR A 151 -9.54 -1.52 4.17
CA THR A 151 -10.51 -0.64 4.82
C THR A 151 -11.80 -1.41 5.10
N GLY A 152 -12.39 -1.20 6.28
CA GLY A 152 -13.68 -1.77 6.66
C GLY A 152 -14.46 -0.89 7.61
N ASP A 153 -15.62 -1.40 8.05
CA ASP A 153 -16.40 -0.79 9.13
C ASP A 153 -15.60 -0.85 10.44
N GLN A 154 -15.65 0.21 11.26
CA GLN A 154 -14.93 0.27 12.54
C GLN A 154 -15.26 -0.91 13.46
N ASN A 155 -16.43 -1.51 13.33
CA ASN A 155 -16.83 -2.69 14.10
C ASN A 155 -16.14 -3.98 13.65
N SER A 156 -15.55 -4.01 12.46
CA SER A 156 -14.77 -5.12 11.89
C SER A 156 -13.28 -5.03 12.23
N PHE A 157 -12.89 -4.20 13.20
CA PHE A 157 -11.49 -4.02 13.57
C PHE A 157 -10.84 -5.33 14.05
N HIS A 158 -9.77 -5.74 13.37
CA HIS A 158 -8.95 -6.88 13.76
C HIS A 158 -7.46 -6.53 13.75
N LYS A 159 -6.78 -6.81 14.88
CA LYS A 159 -5.34 -6.53 15.04
C LYS A 159 -4.46 -7.27 14.02
N HIS A 160 -4.92 -8.41 13.52
CA HIS A 160 -4.18 -9.23 12.56
C HIS A 160 -4.22 -8.69 11.13
N THR A 161 -5.17 -7.79 10.80
CA THR A 161 -5.30 -7.22 9.45
C THR A 161 -4.02 -6.52 9.02
N MET A 162 -3.40 -5.73 9.90
CA MET A 162 -2.11 -5.08 9.59
C MET A 162 -1.00 -6.08 9.28
N GLY A 163 -0.99 -7.25 9.92
CA GLY A 163 -0.05 -8.32 9.59
C GLY A 163 -0.23 -8.82 8.16
N LEU A 164 -1.48 -9.07 7.76
CA LEU A 164 -1.83 -9.50 6.40
C LEU A 164 -1.45 -8.44 5.37
N VAL A 165 -1.81 -7.18 5.59
CA VAL A 165 -1.49 -6.08 4.66
C VAL A 165 0.02 -5.92 4.48
N ARG A 166 0.82 -5.99 5.55
CA ARG A 166 2.28 -5.92 5.46
C ARG A 166 2.89 -7.10 4.69
N MET A 167 2.40 -8.31 4.94
CA MET A 167 2.86 -9.50 4.22
C MET A 167 2.52 -9.41 2.73
N SER A 168 1.29 -8.98 2.41
CA SER A 168 0.85 -8.76 1.03
C SER A 168 1.65 -7.66 0.34
N ALA A 169 1.90 -6.52 0.98
CA ALA A 169 2.75 -5.47 0.42
C ALA A 169 4.16 -6.02 0.09
N GLN A 170 4.78 -6.77 1.00
CA GLN A 170 6.08 -7.40 0.75
C GLN A 170 6.05 -8.41 -0.42
N MET A 171 4.95 -9.17 -0.58
CA MET A 171 4.77 -10.06 -1.73
C MET A 171 4.72 -9.27 -3.04
N ILE A 172 4.03 -8.12 -3.06
CA ILE A 172 3.97 -7.24 -4.23
C ILE A 172 5.35 -6.69 -4.55
N GLU A 173 6.10 -6.22 -3.55
CA GLU A 173 7.47 -5.73 -3.74
C GLU A 173 8.39 -6.78 -4.35
N ASN A 174 8.32 -8.03 -3.87
CA ASN A 174 9.11 -9.13 -4.42
C ASN A 174 8.77 -9.43 -5.88
N GLN A 175 7.48 -9.35 -6.25
CA GLN A 175 7.05 -9.52 -7.64
C GLN A 175 7.50 -8.36 -8.53
N VAL A 176 7.35 -7.11 -8.06
CA VAL A 176 7.82 -5.91 -8.77
C VAL A 176 9.34 -5.95 -8.95
N PHE A 177 10.10 -6.34 -7.91
CA PHE A 177 11.55 -6.51 -7.98
C PHE A 177 11.93 -7.55 -9.04
N SER A 178 11.28 -8.70 -9.03
CA SER A 178 11.55 -9.78 -9.99
C SER A 178 11.28 -9.34 -11.44
N ALA A 179 10.22 -8.56 -11.66
CA ALA A 179 9.90 -8.00 -12.97
C ALA A 179 10.91 -6.94 -13.44
N ALA A 180 11.38 -6.08 -12.53
CA ALA A 180 12.38 -5.05 -12.81
C ALA A 180 13.75 -5.64 -13.20
N TYR A 181 14.09 -6.83 -12.68
CA TYR A 181 15.37 -7.49 -12.89
C TYR A 181 15.28 -8.82 -13.65
N GLN A 182 14.28 -8.98 -14.52
CA GLN A 182 14.03 -10.24 -15.26
C GLN A 182 15.21 -10.72 -16.12
N ASP A 183 16.05 -9.80 -16.62
CA ASP A 183 17.24 -10.10 -17.43
C ASP A 183 18.54 -10.17 -16.61
N ALA A 184 18.46 -9.96 -15.30
CA ALA A 184 19.59 -10.00 -14.38
C ALA A 184 19.83 -11.42 -13.84
N ILE A 185 21.01 -11.62 -13.26
CA ILE A 185 21.24 -12.80 -12.41
C ILE A 185 20.64 -12.49 -11.04
N THR A 186 19.61 -13.23 -10.61
CA THR A 186 19.05 -13.12 -9.26
C THR A 186 19.61 -14.20 -8.34
N LEU A 187 20.04 -13.79 -7.15
CA LEU A 187 20.47 -14.66 -6.07
C LEU A 187 19.41 -14.64 -4.97
N HIS A 188 18.86 -15.83 -4.70
CA HIS A 188 17.91 -16.06 -3.62
C HIS A 188 18.66 -16.68 -2.44
N PHE A 189 18.51 -16.11 -1.25
CA PHE A 189 19.26 -16.55 -0.08
C PHE A 189 18.50 -16.35 1.23
N HIS A 190 18.79 -17.20 2.19
CA HIS A 190 18.37 -17.06 3.57
C HIS A 190 19.33 -17.85 4.47
N SER A 191 19.54 -17.42 5.72
CA SER A 191 20.44 -18.10 6.68
C SER A 191 19.98 -19.52 7.04
N ARG A 192 18.69 -19.78 6.85
CA ARG A 192 18.02 -21.06 7.05
C ARG A 192 17.42 -21.53 5.72
N PRO A 193 17.86 -22.68 5.16
CA PRO A 193 17.46 -23.14 3.82
C PRO A 193 15.95 -23.32 3.65
N GLU A 194 15.21 -23.62 4.72
CA GLU A 194 13.76 -23.85 4.66
C GLU A 194 12.94 -22.59 4.28
N PHE A 195 13.55 -21.41 4.34
CA PHE A 195 12.90 -20.15 3.96
C PHE A 195 13.26 -19.65 2.55
N ILE A 196 14.16 -20.32 1.83
CA ILE A 196 14.44 -19.99 0.43
C ILE A 196 13.20 -20.32 -0.40
N GLY A 197 12.76 -19.39 -1.25
CA GLY A 197 11.49 -19.47 -1.97
C GLY A 197 10.25 -19.09 -1.15
N THR A 198 10.43 -18.55 0.07
CA THR A 198 9.34 -18.02 0.89
C THR A 198 9.39 -16.50 0.96
N LEU A 199 8.35 -15.86 1.51
CA LEU A 199 8.31 -14.41 1.74
C LEU A 199 9.51 -13.87 2.54
N MET A 200 10.15 -14.73 3.34
CA MET A 200 11.27 -14.36 4.22
C MET A 200 12.62 -14.45 3.51
N GLU A 201 12.68 -14.83 2.23
CA GLU A 201 13.94 -14.87 1.49
C GLU A 201 14.46 -13.48 1.13
N GLY A 202 15.79 -13.34 1.12
CA GLY A 202 16.46 -12.22 0.48
C GLY A 202 16.65 -12.49 -1.01
N ILE A 203 16.39 -11.48 -1.84
CA ILE A 203 16.65 -11.52 -3.29
C ILE A 203 17.62 -10.39 -3.62
N ALA A 204 18.71 -10.71 -4.31
CA ALA A 204 19.68 -9.74 -4.83
C ALA A 204 19.88 -9.91 -6.33
N ALA A 205 19.95 -8.81 -7.07
CA ALA A 205 20.13 -8.80 -8.52
C ALA A 205 21.53 -8.34 -8.92
N PHE A 206 22.09 -8.95 -9.95
CA PHE A 206 23.43 -8.68 -10.48
C PHE A 206 23.42 -8.62 -12.01
N THR A 207 24.33 -7.85 -12.59
CA THR A 207 24.59 -7.92 -14.04
C THR A 207 25.18 -9.29 -14.41
N GLN A 208 25.15 -9.61 -15.71
CA GLN A 208 25.82 -10.82 -16.24
C GLN A 208 27.34 -10.84 -15.94
N GLY A 209 27.95 -9.67 -15.71
CA GLY A 209 29.35 -9.55 -15.28
C GLY A 209 29.56 -9.63 -13.77
N GLY A 210 28.54 -9.96 -12.98
CA GLY A 210 28.60 -10.11 -11.52
C GLY A 210 28.57 -8.80 -10.72
N ARG A 211 28.27 -7.65 -11.35
CA ARG A 211 28.14 -6.37 -10.62
C ARG A 211 26.77 -6.31 -9.93
N PHE A 212 26.76 -5.96 -8.65
CA PHE A 212 25.53 -5.73 -7.89
C PHE A 212 24.65 -4.63 -8.52
N LEU A 213 23.34 -4.87 -8.55
CA LEU A 213 22.32 -3.95 -9.03
C LEU A 213 21.45 -3.44 -7.89
N SER A 214 20.71 -4.33 -7.24
CA SER A 214 19.82 -4.01 -6.11
C SER A 214 19.47 -5.27 -5.31
N ALA A 215 18.81 -5.11 -4.16
CA ALA A 215 18.31 -6.19 -3.33
C ALA A 215 16.99 -5.80 -2.64
N THR A 216 16.16 -6.79 -2.31
CA THR A 216 14.91 -6.58 -1.56
C THR A 216 15.19 -6.12 -0.12
N ALA A 217 14.22 -5.49 0.54
CA ALA A 217 14.37 -5.03 1.93
C ALA A 217 14.73 -6.19 2.90
N VAL A 218 14.19 -7.38 2.66
CA VAL A 218 14.50 -8.60 3.41
C VAL A 218 15.98 -9.01 3.25
N ALA A 219 16.55 -8.89 2.05
CA ALA A 219 17.98 -9.10 1.81
C ALA A 219 18.86 -8.08 2.56
N CYS A 220 18.42 -6.82 2.67
CA CYS A 220 19.17 -5.78 3.36
C CYS A 220 19.16 -5.93 4.89
N SER A 221 18.06 -6.43 5.47
CA SER A 221 17.89 -6.61 6.92
C SER A 221 18.57 -7.86 7.49
N SER A 222 18.80 -8.88 6.65
CA SER A 222 19.34 -10.19 7.04
C SER A 222 20.87 -10.26 7.11
N SER A 223 21.56 -9.11 7.14
CA SER A 223 23.02 -8.87 7.08
C SER A 223 23.61 -8.81 5.66
N ALA A 224 24.22 -7.65 5.34
CA ALA A 224 25.23 -7.38 4.26
C ALA A 224 24.98 -6.16 3.33
N CYS A 225 23.93 -5.35 3.49
CA CYS A 225 23.74 -4.15 2.64
C CYS A 225 24.12 -2.81 3.29
N HIS A 226 25.28 -2.76 3.96
CA HIS A 226 25.99 -1.48 4.17
C HIS A 226 27.18 -1.47 3.22
N SER A 227 27.08 -0.70 2.13
CA SER A 227 28.22 -0.43 1.26
C SER A 227 29.35 0.23 2.08
N PRO A 228 30.61 -0.21 1.94
CA PRO A 228 31.73 0.52 2.52
C PRO A 228 31.89 1.82 1.74
N ARG A 229 31.85 2.95 2.44
CA ARG A 229 32.39 4.22 1.94
C ARG A 229 33.89 4.13 1.75
#